data_AF-A0A840YRP2-F1
#
_entry.id   AF-A0A840YRP2-F1
#
_cell.length_a   1.000
_cell.length_b   1.000
_cell.length_c   1.000
_cell.angle_alpha   90.00
_cell.angle_beta   90.00
_cell.angle_gamma   90.00
#
_symmetry.space_group_name_H-M   'P 1'
#
loop_
_entity.id
_entity.type
_entity.pdbx_description
1 polymer ?
#
loop_
_entity_poly.entity_id
_entity_poly.type
_entity_poly.pdbx_seq_one_letter_code
_entity_poly.pdbx_strand_id
1 'polypeptide(L)'
;MLLTSRKLVQRKLIDIEFDMRGTLRNFGLKVGVVSTAGYEARVRHLVEGFPRLAAIVEPLLTVGRVMRQQLATLQKKLLDTVRHDQCASG
;
A
#
# COMPACT_ATOMS: atom_id res chain seq x y z
N MET A 1 1.19 -20.15 -8.28
CA MET A 1 1.50 -18.79 -8.81
C MET A 1 0.76 -17.67 -8.08
N LEU A 2 -0.57 -17.73 -7.93
CA LEU A 2 -1.37 -16.65 -7.34
C LEU A 2 -0.95 -16.22 -5.92
N LEU A 3 -0.70 -17.19 -5.02
CA LEU A 3 -0.18 -16.93 -3.67
C LEU A 3 1.17 -16.22 -3.67
N THR A 4 2.09 -16.65 -4.53
CA THR A 4 3.43 -16.06 -4.69
C THR A 4 3.34 -14.62 -5.19
N SER A 5 2.52 -14.36 -6.23
CA SER A 5 2.30 -13.01 -6.75
C SER A 5 1.66 -12.08 -5.71
N ARG A 6 0.69 -12.57 -4.93
CA ARG A 6 0.09 -11.81 -3.82
C ARG A 6 1.13 -11.44 -2.75
N LYS A 7 1.97 -12.40 -2.33
CA LYS A 7 3.05 -12.15 -1.36
C LYS A 7 4.08 -11.15 -1.90
N LEU A 8 4.41 -11.21 -3.19
CA LEU A 8 5.32 -10.27 -3.83
C LEU A 8 4.79 -8.83 -3.75
N VAL A 9 3.53 -8.60 -4.16
CA VAL A 9 2.91 -7.27 -4.11
C VAL A 9 2.81 -6.76 -2.68
N GLN A 10 2.44 -7.62 -1.73
CA GLN A 10 2.38 -7.25 -0.31
C GLN A 10 3.74 -6.81 0.23
N ARG A 11 4.82 -7.55 -0.06
CA ARG A 11 6.18 -7.17 0.38
C ARG A 11 6.57 -5.81 -0.20
N LYS A 12 6.40 -5.61 -1.51
CA LYS A 12 6.78 -4.36 -2.18
C LYS A 12 5.99 -3.15 -1.67
N LEU A 13 4.71 -3.34 -1.35
CA LEU A 13 3.91 -2.30 -0.72
C LEU A 13 4.46 -1.91 0.66
N ILE A 14 4.80 -2.90 1.50
CA ILE A 14 5.36 -2.66 2.84
C ILE A 14 6.69 -1.91 2.74
N ASP A 15 7.56 -2.31 1.82
CA ASP A 15 8.86 -1.67 1.59
C ASP A 15 8.67 -0.17 1.26
N ILE A 16 7.76 0.14 0.33
CA ILE A 16 7.45 1.53 -0.07
C ILE A 16 6.88 2.34 1.10
N GLU A 17 5.92 1.79 1.85
CA GLU A 17 5.32 2.49 2.99
C GLU A 17 6.32 2.74 4.11
N PHE A 18 7.24 1.80 4.33
CA PHE A 18 8.29 1.91 5.33
C PHE A 18 9.33 2.97 4.93
N ASP A 19 9.82 2.92 3.69
CA ASP A 19 10.76 3.89 3.15
C ASP A 19 10.16 5.30 3.16
N MET A 20 8.88 5.44 2.78
CA MET A 20 8.18 6.73 2.84
C MET A 20 8.12 7.29 4.27
N ARG A 21 7.83 6.46 5.27
CA ARG A 21 7.85 6.88 6.68
C ARG A 21 9.26 7.30 7.12
N GLY A 22 10.29 6.59 6.65
CA GLY A 22 11.70 6.94 6.86
C GLY A 22 12.04 8.31 6.25
N THR A 23 11.68 8.53 4.99
CA THR A 23 11.87 9.81 4.30
C THR A 23 11.20 10.95 5.05
N LEU A 24 9.92 10.82 5.40
CA LEU A 24 9.19 11.85 6.15
C LEU A 24 9.84 12.16 7.50
N ARG A 25 10.31 11.12 8.22
CA ARG A 25 11.02 11.29 9.50
C ARG A 25 12.31 12.09 9.33
N ASN A 26 13.04 11.95 8.22
CA ASN A 26 14.27 12.72 7.96
C ASN A 26 13.99 14.23 7.83
N PHE A 27 12.76 14.61 7.45
CA PHE A 27 12.30 16.01 7.44
C PHE A 27 11.63 16.43 8.75
N GLY A 28 11.69 15.60 9.81
CA GLY A 28 11.01 15.85 11.08
C GLY A 28 9.50 15.58 11.07
N LEU A 29 8.95 15.09 9.95
CA LEU A 29 7.52 14.86 9.77
C LEU A 29 7.12 13.47 10.29
N LYS A 30 6.20 13.43 11.26
CA LYS A 30 5.72 12.17 11.85
C LYS A 30 4.30 11.86 11.39
N VAL A 31 4.17 10.75 10.65
CA VAL A 31 2.86 10.22 10.20
C VAL A 31 1.97 9.86 11.39
N GLY A 32 2.53 9.24 12.43
CA GLY A 32 1.76 8.77 13.58
C GLY A 32 0.88 7.54 13.26
N VAL A 33 -0.04 7.24 14.16
CA VAL A 33 -1.06 6.21 13.99
C VAL A 33 -2.15 6.75 13.06
N VAL A 34 -2.40 6.06 11.96
CA VAL A 34 -3.42 6.42 10.98
C VAL A 34 -3.99 5.14 10.38
N SER A 35 -5.28 5.16 10.07
CA SER A 35 -5.90 4.06 9.32
C SER A 35 -5.32 3.96 7.91
N THR A 36 -5.42 2.80 7.29
CA THR A 36 -4.99 2.61 5.89
C THR A 36 -5.67 3.59 4.94
N ALA A 37 -6.96 3.89 5.18
CA ALA A 37 -7.72 4.86 4.38
C ALA A 37 -7.26 6.31 4.61
N GLY A 38 -6.86 6.66 5.84
CA GLY A 38 -6.40 8.01 6.18
C GLY A 38 -4.92 8.28 5.85
N TYR A 39 -4.14 7.25 5.52
CA TYR A 39 -2.69 7.37 5.34
C TYR A 39 -2.31 8.40 4.27
N GLU A 40 -2.90 8.32 3.07
CA GLU A 40 -2.57 9.25 1.99
C GLU A 40 -2.91 10.69 2.35
N ALA A 41 -4.10 10.94 2.91
CA ALA A 41 -4.51 12.28 3.32
C ALA A 41 -3.58 12.85 4.39
N ARG A 42 -3.20 12.04 5.39
CA ARG A 42 -2.26 12.44 6.44
C ARG A 42 -0.89 12.78 5.87
N VAL A 43 -0.38 11.97 4.94
CA VAL A 43 0.92 12.23 4.32
C VAL A 43 0.88 13.51 3.49
N ARG A 44 -0.16 13.72 2.67
CA ARG A 44 -0.34 14.98 1.91
C ARG A 44 -0.35 16.19 2.84
N HIS A 45 -1.10 16.13 3.94
CA HIS A 45 -1.15 17.21 4.92
C HIS A 45 0.22 17.52 5.54
N LEU A 46 1.01 16.51 5.86
CA LEU A 46 2.36 16.70 6.42
C LEU A 46 3.32 17.40 5.45
N VAL A 47 3.11 17.26 4.14
CA VAL A 47 4.00 17.81 3.11
C VAL A 47 3.47 19.09 2.46
N GLU A 48 2.30 19.60 2.88
CA GLU A 48 1.68 20.83 2.34
C GLU A 48 2.64 22.03 2.37
N GLY A 49 3.44 22.17 3.43
CA GLY A 49 4.44 23.24 3.56
C GLY A 49 5.75 23.00 2.79
N PHE A 50 5.90 21.87 2.09
CA PHE A 50 7.14 21.44 1.45
C PHE A 50 6.89 21.05 -0.02
N PRO A 51 6.71 22.02 -0.95
CA PRO A 51 6.31 21.72 -2.33
C PRO A 51 7.22 20.72 -3.06
N ARG A 52 8.53 20.79 -2.83
CA ARG A 52 9.51 19.86 -3.42
C ARG A 52 9.35 18.44 -2.86
N LEU A 53 9.09 18.31 -1.56
CA LEU A 53 8.86 17.01 -0.93
C LEU A 53 7.51 16.42 -1.37
N ALA A 54 6.47 17.25 -1.45
CA ALA A 54 5.16 16.86 -1.96
C ALA A 54 5.24 16.28 -3.39
N ALA A 55 6.00 16.93 -4.28
CA ALA A 55 6.21 16.44 -5.64
C ALA A 55 6.89 15.06 -5.71
N ILE A 56 7.71 14.70 -4.72
CA ILE A 56 8.38 13.39 -4.62
C ILE A 56 7.45 12.34 -3.97
N VAL A 57 6.69 12.76 -2.96
CA VAL A 57 5.82 11.87 -2.18
C VAL A 57 4.55 11.48 -2.93
N GLU A 58 3.98 12.37 -3.74
CA GLU A 58 2.72 12.10 -4.45
C GLU A 58 2.79 10.89 -5.42
N PRO A 59 3.84 10.72 -6.24
CA PRO A 59 4.03 9.50 -7.03
C PRO A 59 4.11 8.24 -6.18
N LEU A 60 4.82 8.30 -5.04
CA LEU A 60 4.96 7.16 -4.13
C LEU A 60 3.62 6.78 -3.47
N LEU A 61 2.79 7.77 -3.11
CA LEU A 61 1.43 7.54 -2.63
C LEU A 61 0.57 6.87 -3.69
N THR A 62 0.69 7.32 -4.94
CA THR A 62 -0.02 6.73 -6.08
C THR A 62 0.37 5.27 -6.30
N VAL A 63 1.67 4.95 -6.26
CA VAL A 63 2.15 3.56 -6.37
C VAL A 63 1.61 2.71 -5.22
N GLY A 64 1.67 3.21 -3.98
CA GLY A 64 1.10 2.51 -2.81
C GLY A 64 -0.39 2.24 -2.95
N ARG A 65 -1.17 3.21 -3.46
CA ARG A 65 -2.60 3.05 -3.73
C ARG A 65 -2.85 1.95 -4.76
N VAL A 66 -2.15 1.98 -5.89
CA VAL A 66 -2.30 0.98 -6.95
C VAL A 66 -1.93 -0.41 -6.43
N MET A 67 -0.83 -0.54 -5.69
CA MET A 67 -0.43 -1.83 -5.10
C MET A 67 -1.47 -2.38 -4.13
N ARG A 68 -2.08 -1.55 -3.28
CA ARG A 68 -3.20 -1.97 -2.40
C ARG A 68 -4.39 -2.47 -3.21
N GLN A 69 -4.77 -1.77 -4.28
CA GLN A 69 -5.87 -2.18 -5.16
C GLN A 69 -5.57 -3.53 -5.84
N GLN A 70 -4.35 -3.72 -6.31
CA GLN A 70 -3.94 -4.98 -6.93
C GLN A 70 -3.84 -6.11 -5.90
N LEU A 71 -3.39 -5.82 -4.68
CA LEU A 71 -3.37 -6.80 -3.59
C LEU A 71 -4.79 -7.29 -3.26
N ALA A 72 -5.77 -6.39 -3.18
CA ALA A 72 -7.17 -6.73 -2.99
C ALA A 72 -7.71 -7.59 -4.15
N THR A 73 -7.33 -7.26 -5.39
CA THR A 73 -7.70 -8.03 -6.58
C THR A 73 -7.14 -9.46 -6.54
N LEU A 74 -5.86 -9.62 -6.17
CA LEU A 74 -5.22 -10.93 -6.02
C LEU A 74 -5.83 -11.72 -4.86
N GLN A 75 -6.18 -11.06 -3.76
CA GLN A 75 -6.86 -11.67 -2.62
C GLN A 75 -8.24 -12.21 -3.05
N LYS A 76 -9.03 -11.42 -3.79
CA LYS A 76 -10.33 -11.86 -4.32
C LYS A 76 -10.19 -13.10 -5.19
N LYS A 77 -9.28 -13.08 -6.17
CA LYS A 77 -9.01 -14.23 -7.05
C LYS A 77 -8.65 -15.49 -6.25
N LEU A 78 -7.87 -15.34 -5.18
CA LEU A 78 -7.45 -16.46 -4.34
C LEU A 78 -8.63 -17.06 -3.57
N LEU A 79 -9.50 -16.21 -3.00
CA LEU A 79 -10.72 -16.66 -2.33
C LEU A 79 -11.67 -17.37 -3.30
N ASP A 80 -11.79 -16.86 -4.53
CA ASP A 80 -12.63 -17.47 -5.55
C ASP A 80 -12.09 -18.86 -5.93
N THR A 81 -10.78 -19.03 -6.10
CA THR A 81 -10.17 -20.34 -6.37
C THR A 81 -10.44 -21.33 -5.24
N VAL A 82 -10.25 -20.93 -3.97
CA VAL A 82 -10.46 -21.83 -2.81
C VAL A 82 -11.94 -22.24 -2.70
N ARG A 83 -12.88 -21.33 -2.97
CA ARG A 83 -14.32 -21.63 -2.93
C ARG A 83 -14.74 -22.65 -4.00
N HIS A 84 -14.17 -22.56 -5.21
CA HIS A 84 -14.49 -23.52 -6.28
C HIS A 84 -13.93 -24.92 -5.98
N ASP A 85 -12.74 -25.00 -5.37
CA ASP A 85 -12.10 -26.27 -4.98
C ASP A 85 -12.93 -27.02 -3.90
N GLN A 86 -13.50 -26.27 -2.95
CA GLN A 86 -14.40 -26.81 -1.93
C GLN A 86 -15.74 -27.32 -2.50
N CYS A 87 -16.25 -26.71 -3.57
CA CYS A 87 -17.49 -27.15 -4.24
C CYS A 87 -17.28 -28.34 -5.18
N ALA A 88 -16.08 -28.54 -5.74
CA ALA A 88 -15.78 -29.66 -6.64
C ALA A 88 -15.47 -30.98 -5.91
N SER A 89 -15.41 -30.94 -4.58
CA SER A 89 -15.03 -32.07 -3.71
C SER A 89 -16.22 -32.65 -2.91
N GLY A 90 -17.45 -32.26 -3.24
CA GLY A 90 -18.69 -32.69 -2.57
C GLY A 90 -19.59 -33.54 -3.44
#